data_AF-A0A9D0Y1P3-F1
#
_entry.id   AF-A0A9D0Y1P3-F1
#
_cell.length_a   1.000
_cell.length_b   1.000
_cell.length_c   1.000
_cell.angle_alpha   90.00
_cell.angle_beta   90.00
_cell.angle_gamma   90.00
#
_symmetry.space_group_name_H-M   'P 1'
#
loop_
_entity.id
_entity.type
_entity.pdbx_description
1 polymer ?
#
loop_
_entity_poly.entity_id
_entity_poly.type
_entity_poly.pdbx_seq_one_letter_code
_entity_poly.pdbx_strand_id
1 'polypeptide(L)'
;MTEFEELALKKITKDYLIDCIFNELNITTGRYGISNAEISKTIGWDPSGFNQKNSRNVDLRITTFIKIFVAIKQIIAAHEAELGLEDFGSAGIRLNDLITQQELDIGALLLHISAAAEGKCEFLVGTDFIQTYVNMKPFVLVGKKNNKYSEREVNVYVKYYKIATENN
;
A
#
# COMPACT_ATOMS: atom_id res chain seq x y z
N MET A 1 -19.09 -10.82 12.67
CA MET A 1 -18.54 -10.74 11.30
C MET A 1 -18.60 -12.14 10.70
N THR A 2 -18.95 -12.29 9.44
CA THR A 2 -18.94 -13.57 8.72
C THR A 2 -17.60 -13.80 8.02
N GLU A 3 -17.28 -15.04 7.66
CA GLU A 3 -16.07 -15.38 6.88
C GLU A 3 -15.99 -14.59 5.56
N PHE A 4 -17.11 -14.44 4.87
CA PHE A 4 -17.15 -13.62 3.65
C PHE A 4 -16.84 -12.14 3.93
N GLU A 5 -17.38 -11.59 5.02
CA GLU A 5 -17.11 -10.20 5.41
C GLU A 5 -15.63 -10.00 5.75
N GLU A 6 -15.03 -10.93 6.49
CA GLU A 6 -13.60 -10.92 6.81
C GLU A 6 -12.75 -10.92 5.53
N LEU A 7 -13.00 -11.87 4.62
CA LEU A 7 -12.24 -11.99 3.37
C LEU A 7 -12.36 -10.73 2.50
N ALA A 8 -13.58 -10.18 2.38
CA ALA A 8 -13.83 -8.97 1.62
C ALA A 8 -13.08 -7.76 2.21
N LEU A 9 -13.15 -7.57 3.52
CA LEU A 9 -12.46 -6.47 4.21
C LEU A 9 -10.94 -6.62 4.15
N LYS A 10 -10.41 -7.83 4.36
CA LYS A 10 -8.97 -8.10 4.25
C LYS A 10 -8.46 -7.81 2.84
N LYS A 11 -9.19 -8.22 1.80
CA LYS A 11 -8.84 -7.93 0.41
C LYS A 11 -8.75 -6.43 0.17
N ILE A 12 -9.81 -5.68 0.50
CA ILE A 12 -9.85 -4.22 0.27
C ILE A 12 -8.73 -3.51 1.07
N THR A 13 -8.52 -3.90 2.33
CA THR A 13 -7.52 -3.29 3.20
C THR A 13 -6.09 -3.60 2.76
N LYS A 14 -5.83 -4.84 2.33
CA LYS A 14 -4.54 -5.25 1.73
C LYS A 14 -4.26 -4.47 0.46
N ASP A 15 -5.25 -4.36 -0.42
CA ASP A 15 -5.11 -3.64 -1.68
C ASP A 15 -4.84 -2.15 -1.43
N TYR A 16 -5.43 -1.57 -0.37
CA TYR A 16 -5.16 -0.20 0.05
C TYR A 16 -3.74 -0.03 0.60
N LEU A 17 -3.28 -0.97 1.44
CA LEU A 17 -1.89 -0.97 1.93
C LEU A 17 -0.88 -0.97 0.78
N ILE A 18 -1.13 -1.80 -0.25
CA ILE A 18 -0.28 -1.87 -1.44
C ILE A 18 -0.27 -0.52 -2.17
N ASP A 19 -1.42 0.12 -2.33
CA ASP A 19 -1.56 1.44 -2.98
C ASP A 19 -0.77 2.52 -2.23
N CYS A 20 -0.86 2.55 -0.89
CA CYS A 20 -0.11 3.48 -0.04
C CYS A 20 1.41 3.27 -0.18
N ILE A 21 1.90 2.02 -0.12
CA ILE A 21 3.33 1.72 -0.31
C ILE A 21 3.80 2.15 -1.71
N PHE A 22 2.99 1.93 -2.76
CA PHE A 22 3.32 2.38 -4.10
C PHE A 22 3.34 3.90 -4.23
N ASN A 23 2.44 4.60 -3.53
CA ASN A 23 2.44 6.05 -3.47
C ASN A 23 3.76 6.57 -2.87
N GLU A 24 4.20 6.00 -1.73
CA GLU A 24 5.47 6.39 -1.11
C GLU A 24 6.68 6.06 -1.98
N LEU A 25 6.65 4.93 -2.68
CA LEU A 25 7.65 4.60 -3.68
C LEU A 25 7.70 5.64 -4.82
N ASN A 26 6.55 6.03 -5.36
CA ASN A 26 6.47 7.02 -6.44
C ASN A 26 6.89 8.43 -5.97
N ILE A 27 6.55 8.82 -4.75
CA ILE A 27 7.01 10.08 -4.15
C ILE A 27 8.53 10.05 -4.01
N THR A 28 9.06 8.94 -3.49
CA THR A 28 10.51 8.77 -3.31
C THR A 28 11.23 8.82 -4.64
N THR A 29 10.82 8.05 -5.64
CA THR A 29 11.46 8.02 -6.96
C THR A 29 11.33 9.35 -7.68
N GLY A 30 10.18 10.02 -7.56
CA GLY A 30 9.95 11.36 -8.10
C GLY A 30 10.90 12.41 -7.53
N ARG A 31 11.25 12.36 -6.23
CA ARG A 31 12.23 13.28 -5.62
C ARG A 31 13.63 13.16 -6.23
N TYR A 32 13.99 11.98 -6.73
CA TYR A 32 15.29 11.69 -7.34
C TYR A 32 15.23 11.65 -8.88
N GLY A 33 14.09 12.00 -9.49
CA GLY A 33 13.92 11.98 -10.95
C GLY A 33 14.00 10.58 -11.58
N ILE A 34 13.79 9.53 -10.79
CA ILE A 34 13.91 8.13 -11.23
C ILE A 34 12.60 7.69 -11.88
N SER A 35 12.66 7.22 -13.12
CA SER A 35 11.50 6.70 -13.83
C SER A 35 11.18 5.25 -13.46
N ASN A 36 9.90 4.87 -13.56
CA ASN A 36 9.46 3.49 -13.36
C ASN A 36 10.11 2.50 -14.35
N ALA A 37 10.55 2.99 -15.52
CA ALA A 37 11.25 2.19 -16.52
C ALA A 37 12.67 1.82 -16.05
N GLU A 38 13.38 2.77 -15.42
CA GLU A 38 14.72 2.51 -14.85
C GLU A 38 14.65 1.49 -13.73
N ILE A 39 13.69 1.64 -12.81
CA ILE A 39 13.45 0.67 -11.74
C ILE A 39 13.15 -0.71 -12.32
N SER A 40 12.25 -0.78 -13.31
CA SER A 40 11.88 -2.04 -13.98
C SER A 40 13.09 -2.73 -14.59
N LYS A 41 13.92 -1.98 -15.33
CA LYS A 41 15.15 -2.50 -15.94
C LYS A 41 16.10 -3.07 -14.87
N THR A 42 16.30 -2.35 -13.78
CA THR A 42 17.23 -2.76 -12.70
C THR A 42 16.76 -4.03 -11.98
N ILE A 43 15.45 -4.21 -11.77
CA ILE A 43 14.91 -5.44 -11.13
C ILE A 43 14.63 -6.58 -12.11
N GLY A 44 14.93 -6.39 -13.40
CA GLY A 44 14.71 -7.39 -14.46
C GLY A 44 13.24 -7.58 -14.85
N TRP A 45 12.42 -6.53 -14.74
CA TRP A 45 11.05 -6.50 -15.27
C TRP A 45 11.01 -5.82 -16.63
N ASP A 46 9.98 -6.15 -17.41
CA ASP A 46 9.60 -5.35 -18.58
C ASP A 46 9.39 -3.87 -18.15
N PRO A 47 9.77 -2.85 -18.95
CA PRO A 47 9.55 -1.44 -18.63
C PRO A 47 8.09 -1.08 -18.28
N SER A 48 7.12 -1.82 -18.82
CA SER A 48 5.70 -1.69 -18.48
C SER A 48 5.31 -2.42 -17.19
N GLY A 49 6.18 -3.28 -16.67
CA GLY A 49 5.97 -4.20 -15.55
C GLY A 49 5.69 -3.50 -14.23
N PHE A 50 6.29 -2.33 -13.95
CA PHE A 50 6.00 -1.57 -12.73
C PHE A 50 4.54 -1.12 -12.67
N ASN A 51 4.05 -0.48 -13.74
CA ASN A 51 2.66 -0.01 -13.82
C ASN A 51 1.67 -1.18 -13.94
N GLN A 52 2.04 -2.26 -14.65
CA GLN A 52 1.21 -3.46 -14.74
C GLN A 52 1.07 -4.16 -13.39
N LYS A 53 2.12 -4.26 -12.59
CA LYS A 53 2.05 -4.91 -11.27
C LYS A 53 1.34 -4.05 -10.23
N ASN A 54 1.45 -2.73 -10.32
CA ASN A 54 0.63 -1.81 -9.53
C ASN A 54 -0.87 -1.96 -9.85
N SER A 55 -1.22 -2.08 -11.15
CA SER A 55 -2.62 -2.15 -11.60
C SER A 55 -3.28 -3.53 -11.50
N ARG A 56 -2.53 -4.63 -11.60
CA ARG A 56 -3.10 -5.99 -11.78
C ARG A 56 -3.40 -6.78 -10.51
N ASN A 57 -3.33 -6.17 -9.33
CA ASN A 57 -3.59 -6.87 -8.07
C ASN A 57 -2.82 -8.19 -7.95
N VAL A 58 -1.58 -8.19 -8.47
CA VAL A 58 -0.69 -9.34 -8.35
C VAL A 58 -0.31 -9.45 -6.88
N ASP A 59 -0.25 -10.67 -6.36
CA ASP A 59 0.22 -10.93 -5.00
C ASP A 59 1.69 -10.50 -4.86
N LEU A 60 1.88 -9.21 -4.57
CA LEU A 60 3.18 -8.60 -4.46
C LEU A 60 3.78 -9.04 -3.13
N ARG A 61 4.66 -10.02 -3.23
CA ARG A 61 5.44 -10.50 -2.09
C ARG A 61 6.27 -9.35 -1.53
N ILE A 62 6.51 -9.34 -0.23
CA ILE A 62 7.43 -8.40 0.44
C ILE A 62 8.80 -8.32 -0.26
N THR A 63 9.28 -9.43 -0.79
CA THR A 63 10.52 -9.50 -1.57
C THR A 63 10.51 -8.61 -2.81
N THR A 64 9.34 -8.35 -3.39
CA THR A 64 9.17 -7.43 -4.50
C THR A 64 9.42 -5.98 -4.07
N PHE A 65 8.79 -5.55 -2.98
CA PHE A 65 9.00 -4.20 -2.44
C PHE A 65 10.46 -3.99 -2.02
N ILE A 66 11.09 -5.00 -1.40
CA ILE A 66 12.52 -4.97 -1.07
C ILE A 66 13.38 -4.81 -2.33
N LYS A 67 13.09 -5.57 -3.40
CA LYS A 67 13.84 -5.45 -4.67
C LYS A 67 13.71 -4.06 -5.29
N ILE A 68 12.51 -3.48 -5.29
CA ILE A 68 12.28 -2.12 -5.78
C ILE A 68 13.10 -1.13 -4.95
N PHE A 69 13.04 -1.22 -3.62
CA PHE A 69 13.80 -0.33 -2.73
C PHE A 69 15.31 -0.42 -2.97
N VAL A 70 15.86 -1.64 -3.06
CA VAL A 70 17.28 -1.85 -3.34
C VAL A 70 17.66 -1.29 -4.71
N ALA A 71 16.82 -1.48 -5.74
CA ALA A 71 17.05 -0.92 -7.06
C ALA A 71 17.09 0.61 -7.06
N ILE A 72 16.18 1.26 -6.32
CA ILE A 72 16.18 2.73 -6.16
C ILE A 72 17.51 3.19 -5.55
N LYS A 73 17.96 2.55 -4.46
CA LYS A 73 19.25 2.89 -3.84
C LYS A 73 20.43 2.71 -4.79
N GLN A 74 20.43 1.64 -5.59
CA GLN A 74 21.49 1.39 -6.57
C GLN A 74 21.51 2.44 -7.69
N ILE A 75 20.33 2.86 -8.19
CA ILE A 75 20.22 3.89 -9.23
C ILE A 75 20.76 5.22 -8.70
N ILE A 76 20.39 5.60 -7.46
CA ILE A 76 20.87 6.86 -6.88
C ILE A 76 22.38 6.83 -6.70
N ALA A 77 22.93 5.73 -6.15
CA ALA A 77 24.37 5.60 -5.99
C ALA A 77 25.12 5.68 -7.33
N ALA A 78 24.55 5.11 -8.40
CA ALA A 78 25.11 5.24 -9.75
C ALA A 78 25.08 6.69 -10.26
N HIS A 79 23.96 7.40 -10.10
CA HIS A 79 23.87 8.82 -10.48
C HIS A 79 24.81 9.72 -9.66
N GLU A 80 24.97 9.45 -8.36
CA GLU A 80 25.92 10.18 -7.51
C GLU A 80 27.37 9.95 -7.94
N ALA A 81 27.72 8.71 -8.32
CA ALA A 81 29.03 8.38 -8.85
C ALA A 81 29.32 9.09 -10.19
N GLU A 82 28.35 9.14 -11.10
CA GLU A 82 28.48 9.89 -12.36
C GLU A 82 28.74 11.39 -12.14
N LEU A 83 28.28 11.95 -11.02
CA LEU A 83 28.51 13.35 -10.64
C LEU A 83 29.80 13.56 -9.83
N GLY A 84 30.58 12.51 -9.55
CA GLY A 84 31.78 12.58 -8.73
C GLY A 84 31.51 12.85 -7.24
N LEU A 85 30.31 12.50 -6.76
CA LEU A 85 29.87 12.71 -5.38
C LEU A 85 30.01 11.47 -4.49
N GLU A 86 30.83 10.49 -4.90
CA GLU A 86 30.96 9.16 -4.29
C GLU A 86 31.25 9.20 -2.76
N ASP A 87 32.02 10.20 -2.30
CA ASP A 87 32.42 10.36 -0.89
C ASP A 87 31.40 11.13 -0.03
N PHE A 88 30.37 11.73 -0.63
CA PHE A 88 29.38 12.54 0.12
C PHE A 88 28.28 11.71 0.77
N GLY A 89 28.15 10.41 0.42
CA GLY A 89 27.20 9.49 1.04
C GLY A 89 25.76 10.00 1.07
N SER A 90 25.33 10.71 0.02
CA SER A 90 24.21 11.65 0.08
C SER A 90 22.81 11.02 -0.01
N ALA A 91 22.67 9.78 -0.49
CA ALA A 91 21.38 9.11 -0.60
C ALA A 91 20.94 8.43 0.71
N GLY A 92 20.40 9.25 1.63
CA GLY A 92 19.93 8.83 2.95
C GLY A 92 18.56 8.14 3.00
N ILE A 93 18.07 7.53 1.90
CA ILE A 93 16.74 6.90 1.90
C ILE A 93 16.73 5.71 2.86
N ARG A 94 15.84 5.78 3.85
CA ARG A 94 15.61 4.76 4.87
C ARG A 94 14.35 3.96 4.54
N LEU A 95 14.25 2.77 5.10
CA LEU A 95 13.05 1.93 4.92
C LEU A 95 11.79 2.62 5.48
N ASN A 96 11.94 3.42 6.52
CA ASN A 96 10.92 4.26 7.13
C ASN A 96 10.45 5.43 6.24
N ASP A 97 11.12 5.68 5.11
CA ASP A 97 10.59 6.56 4.06
C ASP A 97 9.60 5.82 3.14
N LEU A 98 9.52 4.49 3.23
CA LEU A 98 8.54 3.66 2.51
C LEU A 98 7.41 3.12 3.38
N ILE A 99 7.67 2.94 4.68
CA ILE A 99 6.70 2.47 5.67
C ILE A 99 6.55 3.57 6.71
N THR A 100 5.51 4.37 6.55
CA THR A 100 5.11 5.46 7.46
C THR A 100 4.13 4.95 8.52
N GLN A 101 3.68 5.84 9.40
CA GLN A 101 2.64 5.51 10.38
C GLN A 101 1.35 5.05 9.71
N GLN A 102 1.01 5.59 8.53
CA GLN A 102 -0.20 5.20 7.81
C GLN A 102 -0.18 3.72 7.42
N GLU A 103 0.93 3.19 6.89
CA GLU A 103 1.05 1.77 6.55
C GLU A 103 0.95 0.89 7.80
N LEU A 104 1.51 1.34 8.93
CA LEU A 104 1.40 0.63 10.20
C LEU A 104 -0.04 0.59 10.71
N ASP A 105 -0.78 1.69 10.60
CA ASP A 105 -2.19 1.77 11.02
C ASP A 105 -3.09 0.87 10.16
N ILE A 106 -2.84 0.82 8.85
CA ILE A 106 -3.54 -0.10 7.94
C ILE A 106 -3.18 -1.56 8.26
N GLY A 107 -1.91 -1.84 8.59
CA GLY A 107 -1.47 -3.16 9.06
C GLY A 107 -2.16 -3.57 10.36
N ALA A 108 -2.30 -2.65 11.30
CA ALA A 108 -3.04 -2.87 12.55
C ALA A 108 -4.52 -3.15 12.26
N LEU A 109 -5.14 -2.42 11.33
CA LEU A 109 -6.52 -2.66 10.89
C LEU A 109 -6.70 -4.07 10.27
N LEU A 110 -5.74 -4.57 9.50
CA LEU A 110 -5.76 -5.95 8.97
C LEU A 110 -5.77 -7.01 10.08
N LEU A 111 -4.97 -6.81 11.13
CA LEU A 111 -4.97 -7.67 12.31
C LEU A 111 -6.28 -7.56 13.07
N HIS A 112 -6.81 -6.34 13.21
CA HIS A 112 -8.09 -6.07 13.86
C HIS A 112 -9.26 -6.76 13.16
N ILE A 113 -9.30 -6.77 11.82
CA ILE A 113 -10.30 -7.51 11.03
C ILE A 113 -10.26 -9.01 11.39
N SER A 114 -9.06 -9.58 11.48
CA SER A 114 -8.87 -11.00 11.84
C SER A 114 -9.37 -11.28 13.26
N ALA A 115 -8.98 -10.44 14.22
CA ALA A 115 -9.40 -10.58 15.60
C ALA A 115 -10.93 -10.46 15.77
N ALA A 116 -11.58 -9.57 15.00
CA ALA A 116 -13.03 -9.41 15.02
C ALA A 116 -13.78 -10.58 14.38
N ALA A 117 -13.22 -11.19 13.33
CA ALA A 117 -13.78 -12.39 12.71
C ALA A 117 -13.71 -13.61 13.65
N GLU A 118 -12.62 -13.71 14.42
CA GLU A 118 -12.42 -14.74 15.45
C GLU A 118 -13.20 -14.47 16.75
N GLY A 119 -13.96 -13.38 16.84
CA GLY A 119 -14.74 -13.01 18.03
C GLY A 119 -13.89 -12.56 19.23
N LYS A 120 -12.61 -12.24 19.01
CA LYS A 120 -11.69 -11.78 20.06
C LYS A 120 -11.92 -10.31 20.46
N CYS A 121 -12.46 -9.52 19.54
CA CYS A 121 -12.84 -8.14 19.78
C CYS A 121 -14.06 -7.77 18.93
N GLU A 122 -14.71 -6.66 19.28
CA GLU A 122 -15.67 -6.04 18.38
C GLU A 122 -14.92 -5.33 17.23
N PHE A 123 -15.55 -5.22 16.06
CA PHE A 123 -14.94 -4.55 14.91
C PHE A 123 -15.06 -3.02 15.06
N LEU A 124 -14.01 -2.28 14.71
CA LEU A 124 -13.93 -0.81 14.79
C LEU A 124 -14.22 -0.19 16.18
N VAL A 125 -13.58 -0.72 17.22
CA VAL A 125 -13.78 -0.28 18.64
C VAL A 125 -12.87 0.89 19.04
N GLY A 126 -11.93 1.29 18.18
CA GLY A 126 -10.97 2.36 18.45
C GLY A 126 -11.06 3.48 17.43
N THR A 127 -10.83 4.72 17.87
CA THR A 127 -10.81 5.93 17.02
C THR A 127 -9.82 5.78 15.87
N ASP A 128 -8.65 5.20 16.12
CA ASP A 128 -7.60 5.02 15.11
C ASP A 128 -8.03 4.03 14.02
N PHE A 129 -8.65 2.91 14.42
CA PHE A 129 -9.20 1.94 13.46
C PHE A 129 -10.34 2.55 12.64
N ILE A 130 -11.22 3.34 13.27
CA ILE A 130 -12.31 4.02 12.57
C ILE A 130 -11.73 5.03 11.57
N GLN A 131 -10.78 5.86 11.99
CA GLN A 131 -10.17 6.88 11.14
C GLN A 131 -9.48 6.25 9.93
N THR A 132 -8.64 5.22 10.16
CA THR A 132 -7.98 4.49 9.07
C THR A 132 -9.01 3.85 8.13
N TYR A 133 -10.06 3.23 8.67
CA TYR A 133 -11.12 2.63 7.86
C TYR A 133 -11.89 3.66 7.04
N VAL A 134 -12.21 4.83 7.61
CA VAL A 134 -12.91 5.91 6.92
C VAL A 134 -12.05 6.52 5.81
N ASN A 135 -10.74 6.68 6.04
CA ASN A 135 -9.79 7.21 5.08
C ASN A 135 -9.66 6.34 3.81
N MET A 136 -10.06 5.05 3.87
CA MET A 136 -10.08 4.15 2.72
C MET A 136 -11.18 4.48 1.70
N LYS A 137 -12.17 5.32 2.05
CA LYS A 137 -13.36 5.56 1.20
C LYS A 137 -13.02 5.99 -0.24
N PRO A 138 -12.14 6.97 -0.48
CA PRO A 138 -11.81 7.38 -1.85
C PRO A 138 -11.26 6.21 -2.67
N PHE A 139 -10.36 5.41 -2.06
CA PHE A 139 -9.78 4.23 -2.68
C PHE A 139 -10.84 3.18 -3.03
N VAL A 140 -11.79 2.90 -2.13
CA VAL A 140 -12.88 1.96 -2.39
C VAL A 140 -13.80 2.45 -3.51
N LEU A 141 -14.10 3.75 -3.56
CA LEU A 141 -14.94 4.35 -4.61
C LEU A 141 -14.28 4.27 -5.99
N VAL A 142 -12.98 4.54 -6.07
CA VAL A 142 -12.19 4.37 -7.31
C VAL A 142 -12.15 2.90 -7.71
N GLY A 143 -11.91 1.99 -6.75
CA GLY A 143 -11.94 0.55 -6.98
C GLY A 143 -13.29 0.05 -7.52
N LYS A 144 -14.41 0.55 -6.97
CA LYS A 144 -15.75 0.26 -7.49
C LYS A 144 -15.91 0.74 -8.93
N LYS A 145 -15.54 2.00 -9.22
CA LYS A 145 -15.64 2.59 -10.56
C LYS A 145 -14.86 1.78 -11.61
N ASN A 146 -13.73 1.21 -11.20
CA ASN A 146 -12.85 0.42 -12.05
C ASN A 146 -13.18 -1.10 -12.04
N ASN A 147 -14.31 -1.51 -11.46
CA ASN A 147 -14.71 -2.92 -11.32
C ASN A 147 -13.66 -3.81 -10.61
N LYS A 148 -12.84 -3.23 -9.73
CA LYS A 148 -11.82 -3.96 -8.95
C LYS A 148 -12.44 -4.83 -7.86
N TYR A 149 -13.56 -4.39 -7.30
CA TYR A 149 -14.31 -5.08 -6.25
C TYR A 149 -15.71 -5.41 -6.75
N SER A 150 -16.19 -6.61 -6.43
CA SER A 150 -17.57 -7.02 -6.64
C SER A 150 -18.52 -6.18 -5.80
N GLU A 151 -19.78 -6.07 -6.24
CA GLU A 151 -20.80 -5.35 -5.50
C GLU A 151 -20.99 -5.89 -4.07
N ARG A 152 -20.88 -7.21 -3.89
CA ARG A 152 -20.95 -7.85 -2.57
C ARG A 152 -19.82 -7.40 -1.65
N GLU A 153 -18.58 -7.34 -2.15
CA GLU A 153 -17.43 -6.85 -1.36
C GLU A 153 -17.59 -5.38 -0.99
N VAL A 154 -18.04 -4.54 -1.94
CA VAL A 154 -18.31 -3.12 -1.69
C VAL A 154 -19.42 -2.94 -0.65
N ASN A 155 -20.47 -3.75 -0.70
CA ASN A 155 -21.57 -3.69 0.27
C ASN A 155 -21.11 -4.04 1.69
N VAL A 156 -20.18 -4.99 1.84
CA VAL A 156 -19.53 -5.26 3.13
C VAL A 156 -18.80 -4.02 3.63
N TYR A 157 -17.98 -3.39 2.77
CA TYR A 157 -17.27 -2.17 3.17
C TYR A 157 -18.22 -1.07 3.62
N VAL A 158 -19.27 -0.80 2.83
CA VAL A 158 -20.28 0.25 3.09
C VAL A 158 -21.05 -0.03 4.37
N LYS A 159 -21.41 -1.29 4.66
CA LYS A 159 -22.09 -1.68 5.90
C LYS A 159 -21.31 -1.19 7.12
N TYR A 160 -20.02 -1.51 7.20
CA TYR A 160 -19.19 -1.11 8.33
C TYR A 160 -18.77 0.36 8.29
N TYR A 161 -18.66 0.96 7.11
CA TYR A 161 -18.39 2.39 6.97
C TYR A 161 -19.49 3.22 7.61
N LYS A 162 -20.76 2.86 7.37
CA LYS A 162 -21.91 3.55 7.99
C LYS A 162 -21.84 3.50 9.51
N ILE A 163 -21.61 2.31 10.06
CA ILE A 163 -21.44 2.10 11.51
C ILE A 163 -20.30 2.97 12.06
N ALA A 164 -19.18 3.03 11.35
CA ALA A 164 -18.01 3.81 11.76
C ALA A 164 -18.27 5.33 11.78
N THR A 165 -19.12 5.82 10.87
CA THR A 165 -19.48 7.24 10.78
C THR A 165 -20.72 7.65 11.57
N GLU A 166 -21.55 6.71 11.99
CA GLU A 166 -22.74 6.96 12.81
C GLU A 166 -22.41 6.97 14.32
N ASN A 167 -21.30 6.33 14.71
CA ASN A 167 -20.83 6.26 16.10
C ASN A 167 -19.76 7.31 16.47
N ASN A 168 -19.49 8.27 15.58
CA ASN A 168 -18.59 9.43 15.76
C ASN A 168 -19.30 10.71 15.34
#